data_AF-A0A2C5XN17-F1
#
_entry.id   AF-A0A2C5XN17-F1
#
_cell.length_a   1.000
_cell.length_b   1.000
_cell.length_c   1.000
_cell.angle_alpha   90.00
_cell.angle_beta   90.00
_cell.angle_gamma   90.00
#
_symmetry.space_group_name_H-M   'P 1'
#
loop_
_entity.id
_entity.type
_entity.pdbx_description
1 polymer ?
#
loop_
_entity_poly.entity_id
_entity_poly.type
_entity_poly.pdbx_seq_one_letter_code
_entity_poly.pdbx_strand_id
1 'polypeptide(L)'
;MGDRFAEIERACREMEKRGIRVKRTSSLWETAPMYVIDQDRFVNGACEVETHLGPMELLDALQDIENTMGRHKVIDKGPRNIDLDILLYGDQKIHNDRLSVPHIGIREREFVLRPLAELIPDKPLYPEKPWKLVQDYLNELPLDENLSPLIPLSPTMEPMSSFKATRRTHVMGILNVTPDSFSDGGVNTISSLPARISSAIASGATILDVGGQSTAPGTPEVTTDEEIARVLPAIHAIRSMPEGKSVAISIDTYRAAVAEAAVKAGADIINDVSAGQMDPKMLQTMARLGCTVCLMHMRGTPATMQNMTDYTVSGGVVGGVASELVARVRAAEEAGIRRWRIILDPGLGFAKTPRQNIRLLGALNELRSWPGLVGLPWLVGASRKGFVGRATGVKHPAERIWGTAATVAAAIQGGADVVRVHDVKQMAQVARMADWIWRLVDSKKEKI
;
A
#
# COMPACT_ATOMS: atom_id res chain seq x y z
N MET A 1 -8.25 -13.51 -15.85
CA MET A 1 -9.72 -13.68 -15.77
C MET A 1 -10.13 -13.83 -14.31
N GLY A 2 -11.38 -13.53 -13.95
CA GLY A 2 -11.86 -13.67 -12.56
C GLY A 2 -11.19 -12.70 -11.58
N ASP A 3 -11.10 -13.08 -10.31
CA ASP A 3 -10.34 -12.34 -9.29
C ASP A 3 -8.82 -12.51 -9.53
N ARG A 4 -8.27 -11.58 -10.31
CA ARG A 4 -6.87 -11.58 -10.75
C ARG A 4 -5.88 -11.61 -9.57
N PHE A 5 -6.21 -10.99 -8.43
CA PHE A 5 -5.34 -11.00 -7.25
C PHE A 5 -5.37 -12.34 -6.54
N ALA A 6 -6.57 -12.91 -6.35
CA ALA A 6 -6.72 -14.21 -5.73
C ALA A 6 -6.03 -15.31 -6.55
N GLU A 7 -6.07 -15.23 -7.88
CA GLU A 7 -5.36 -16.14 -8.78
C GLU A 7 -3.83 -16.03 -8.63
N ILE A 8 -3.28 -14.82 -8.59
CA ILE A 8 -1.83 -14.59 -8.39
C ILE A 8 -1.40 -15.08 -6.99
N GLU A 9 -2.17 -14.77 -5.94
CA GLU A 9 -1.92 -15.26 -4.58
C GLU A 9 -1.95 -16.78 -4.51
N ARG A 10 -2.91 -17.42 -5.20
CA ARG A 10 -3.01 -18.88 -5.29
C ARG A 10 -1.78 -19.46 -6.00
N ALA A 11 -1.33 -18.86 -7.09
CA ALA A 11 -0.11 -19.29 -7.79
C ALA A 11 1.12 -19.22 -6.87
N CYS A 12 1.28 -18.15 -6.10
CA CYS A 12 2.36 -18.05 -5.11
C CYS A 12 2.31 -19.17 -4.06
N ARG A 13 1.12 -19.50 -3.53
CA ARG A 13 0.96 -20.60 -2.57
C ARG A 13 1.26 -21.97 -3.20
N GLU A 14 0.84 -22.18 -4.44
CA GLU A 14 1.12 -23.42 -5.18
C GLU A 14 2.61 -23.59 -5.51
N MET A 15 3.34 -22.49 -5.75
CA MET A 15 4.80 -22.48 -5.85
C MET A 15 5.45 -22.92 -4.53
N GLU A 16 5.03 -22.32 -3.41
CA GLU A 16 5.58 -22.64 -2.09
C GLU A 16 5.36 -24.12 -1.70
N LYS A 17 4.20 -24.69 -2.04
CA LYS A 17 3.90 -26.13 -1.85
C LYS A 17 4.84 -27.06 -2.63
N ARG A 18 5.41 -26.59 -3.75
CA ARG A 18 6.33 -27.34 -4.62
C ARG A 18 7.80 -27.04 -4.31
N GLY A 19 8.11 -26.42 -3.17
CA GLY A 19 9.48 -26.09 -2.80
C GLY A 19 10.08 -24.92 -3.58
N ILE A 20 9.23 -24.03 -4.11
CA ILE A 20 9.62 -22.78 -4.76
C ILE A 20 9.25 -21.65 -3.81
N ARG A 21 10.19 -21.28 -2.93
CA ARG A 21 9.96 -20.28 -1.87
C ARG A 21 10.01 -18.88 -2.47
N VAL A 22 8.92 -18.13 -2.37
CA VAL A 22 8.89 -16.74 -2.85
C VAL A 22 9.56 -15.83 -1.83
N LYS A 23 10.69 -15.23 -2.18
CA LYS A 23 11.47 -14.35 -1.30
C LYS A 23 10.93 -12.93 -1.24
N ARG A 24 10.59 -12.35 -2.40
CA ARG A 24 10.02 -11.00 -2.52
C ARG A 24 9.31 -10.85 -3.86
N THR A 25 8.44 -9.85 -3.97
CA THR A 25 7.64 -9.60 -5.17
C THR A 25 7.76 -8.16 -5.61
N SER A 26 7.56 -7.93 -6.90
CA SER A 26 7.30 -6.59 -7.43
C SER A 26 5.92 -6.11 -7.00
N SER A 27 5.57 -4.88 -7.37
CA SER A 27 4.18 -4.44 -7.41
C SER A 27 3.42 -5.23 -8.48
N LEU A 28 2.09 -5.26 -8.39
CA LEU A 28 1.26 -5.77 -9.48
C LEU A 28 0.89 -4.61 -10.39
N TRP A 29 1.06 -4.77 -11.70
CA TRP A 29 0.93 -3.71 -12.68
C TRP A 29 -0.19 -4.02 -13.67
N GLU A 30 -1.12 -3.08 -13.85
CA GLU A 30 -2.21 -3.24 -14.80
C GLU A 30 -1.85 -2.72 -16.19
N THR A 31 -1.97 -3.56 -17.22
CA THR A 31 -1.62 -3.19 -18.60
C THR A 31 -2.79 -3.43 -19.55
N ALA A 32 -2.84 -2.63 -20.61
CA ALA A 32 -3.70 -2.95 -21.75
C ALA A 32 -3.25 -4.27 -22.40
N PRO A 33 -4.17 -5.03 -23.01
CA PRO A 33 -3.80 -6.17 -23.83
C PRO A 33 -2.89 -5.78 -25.00
N MET A 34 -1.78 -6.49 -25.19
CA MET A 34 -0.81 -6.17 -26.25
C MET A 34 -1.19 -6.78 -27.62
N TYR A 35 -1.89 -7.92 -27.65
CA TYR A 35 -2.11 -8.70 -28.89
C TYR A 35 -3.60 -8.85 -29.24
N VAL A 36 -4.41 -9.37 -28.31
CA VAL A 36 -5.87 -9.44 -28.48
C VAL A 36 -6.47 -8.26 -27.74
N ILE A 37 -6.86 -7.20 -28.44
CA ILE A 37 -7.28 -5.92 -27.83
C ILE A 37 -8.70 -5.93 -27.26
N ASP A 38 -9.54 -6.88 -27.68
CA ASP A 38 -10.92 -7.07 -27.18
C ASP A 38 -10.93 -8.06 -26.00
N GLN A 39 -10.27 -7.69 -24.91
CA GLN A 39 -10.26 -8.46 -23.65
C GLN A 39 -9.98 -7.55 -22.44
N ASP A 40 -10.20 -8.09 -21.24
CA ASP A 40 -9.87 -7.42 -19.98
C ASP A 40 -8.37 -7.10 -19.88
N ARG A 41 -8.04 -6.04 -19.12
CA ARG A 41 -6.65 -5.64 -18.83
C ARG A 41 -5.91 -6.75 -18.07
N PHE A 42 -4.62 -6.92 -18.37
CA PHE A 42 -3.76 -7.86 -17.68
C PHE A 42 -3.24 -7.28 -16.37
N VAL A 43 -3.01 -8.14 -15.39
CA VAL A 43 -2.26 -7.83 -14.17
C VAL A 43 -0.97 -8.63 -14.22
N ASN A 44 0.16 -7.92 -14.19
CA ASN A 44 1.49 -8.51 -14.35
C ASN A 44 2.33 -8.22 -13.10
N GLY A 45 3.23 -9.13 -12.77
CA GLY A 45 4.18 -8.97 -11.68
C GLY A 45 5.36 -9.90 -11.87
N ALA A 46 6.39 -9.69 -11.07
CA ALA A 46 7.55 -10.55 -10.97
C ALA A 46 7.76 -10.95 -9.51
N CYS A 47 8.35 -12.12 -9.30
CA CYS A 47 8.80 -12.52 -7.97
C CYS A 47 10.19 -13.12 -8.03
N GLU A 48 10.99 -12.84 -7.00
CA GLU A 48 12.25 -13.54 -6.76
C GLU A 48 11.92 -14.77 -5.92
N VAL A 49 12.37 -15.93 -6.40
CA VAL A 49 12.14 -17.22 -5.74
C VAL A 49 13.46 -17.91 -5.42
N GLU A 50 13.43 -18.78 -4.42
CA GLU A 50 14.49 -19.72 -4.09
C GLU A 50 13.96 -21.15 -4.23
N THR A 51 14.74 -22.01 -4.89
CA THR A 51 14.37 -23.40 -5.11
C THR A 51 15.60 -24.28 -5.32
N HIS A 52 15.43 -25.58 -5.12
CA HIS A 52 16.43 -26.60 -5.44
C HIS A 52 16.23 -27.23 -6.83
N LEU A 53 15.11 -26.93 -7.50
CA LEU A 53 14.78 -27.44 -8.83
C LEU A 53 15.71 -26.85 -9.88
N GLY A 54 16.20 -27.68 -10.81
CA GLY A 54 16.89 -27.20 -12.01
C GLY A 54 15.95 -26.42 -12.95
N PRO A 55 16.48 -25.70 -13.95
CA PRO A 55 15.67 -24.82 -14.83
C PRO A 55 14.51 -25.52 -15.54
N MET A 56 14.72 -26.75 -16.01
CA MET A 56 13.68 -27.53 -16.68
C MET A 56 12.65 -28.09 -15.69
N GLU A 57 13.08 -28.54 -14.51
CA GLU A 57 12.18 -29.02 -13.45
C GLU A 57 11.32 -27.86 -12.90
N LEU A 58 11.90 -26.67 -12.80
CA LEU A 58 11.15 -25.45 -12.46
C LEU A 58 10.12 -25.14 -13.54
N LEU A 59 10.47 -25.21 -14.83
CA LEU A 59 9.52 -25.00 -15.92
C LEU A 59 8.36 -26.01 -15.85
N ASP A 60 8.67 -27.29 -15.67
CA ASP A 60 7.67 -28.36 -15.55
C ASP A 60 6.74 -28.11 -14.34
N ALA A 61 7.31 -27.70 -13.20
CA ALA A 61 6.53 -27.37 -12.00
C ALA A 61 5.61 -26.15 -12.22
N LEU A 62 6.08 -25.10 -12.90
CA LEU A 62 5.26 -23.93 -13.21
C LEU A 62 4.11 -24.29 -14.17
N GLN A 63 4.39 -25.09 -15.21
CA GLN A 63 3.36 -25.57 -16.14
C GLN A 63 2.32 -26.45 -15.44
N ASP A 64 2.73 -27.29 -14.50
CA ASP A 64 1.82 -28.07 -13.66
C ASP A 64 0.90 -27.19 -12.79
N ILE A 65 1.44 -26.11 -12.20
CA ILE A 65 0.63 -25.14 -11.45
C ILE A 65 -0.43 -24.51 -12.36
N GLU A 66 -0.05 -24.04 -13.55
CA GLU A 66 -0.99 -23.45 -14.51
C GLU A 66 -2.11 -24.44 -14.88
N ASN A 67 -1.75 -25.69 -15.18
CA ASN A 67 -2.71 -26.74 -15.52
C ASN A 67 -3.65 -27.05 -14.35
N THR A 68 -3.12 -27.20 -13.14
CA THR A 68 -3.89 -27.47 -11.92
C THR A 68 -4.85 -26.32 -11.58
N MET A 69 -4.45 -25.08 -11.86
CA MET A 69 -5.28 -23.89 -11.68
C MET A 69 -6.39 -23.76 -12.74
N GLY A 70 -6.44 -24.65 -13.73
CA GLY A 70 -7.48 -24.70 -14.76
C GLY A 70 -7.17 -23.84 -15.98
N ARG A 71 -5.93 -23.90 -16.49
CA ARG A 71 -5.54 -23.20 -17.73
C ARG A 71 -6.43 -23.60 -18.91
N HIS A 72 -7.44 -22.80 -19.20
CA HIS A 72 -8.21 -22.89 -20.44
C HIS A 72 -7.56 -22.01 -21.50
N LYS A 73 -6.69 -22.59 -22.33
CA LYS A 73 -6.11 -21.91 -23.50
C LYS A 73 -7.18 -21.85 -24.60
N VAL A 74 -8.01 -20.80 -24.60
CA VAL A 74 -9.08 -20.65 -25.61
C VAL A 74 -8.51 -20.18 -26.96
N ILE A 75 -7.48 -19.31 -26.93
CA ILE A 75 -6.78 -18.74 -28.10
C ILE A 75 -5.31 -18.52 -27.72
N ASP A 76 -4.36 -18.70 -28.65
CA ASP A 76 -2.95 -18.35 -28.42
C ASP A 76 -2.81 -16.84 -28.10
N LYS A 77 -2.05 -16.51 -27.04
CA LYS A 77 -1.96 -15.15 -26.47
C LYS A 77 -3.30 -14.51 -26.06
N GLY A 78 -4.35 -15.31 -25.88
CA GLY A 78 -5.67 -14.89 -25.41
C GLY A 78 -5.79 -14.79 -23.88
N PRO A 79 -7.00 -14.55 -23.37
CA PRO A 79 -7.27 -14.44 -21.94
C PRO A 79 -6.91 -15.74 -21.22
N ARG A 80 -6.21 -15.62 -20.08
CA ARG A 80 -5.88 -16.73 -19.18
C ARG A 80 -6.12 -16.33 -17.72
N ASN A 81 -6.31 -17.32 -16.87
CA ASN A 81 -6.42 -17.15 -15.42
C ASN A 81 -5.04 -16.82 -14.81
N ILE A 82 -4.00 -17.54 -15.21
CA ILE A 82 -2.61 -17.34 -14.76
C ILE A 82 -1.61 -17.69 -15.88
N ASP A 83 -0.45 -17.06 -15.86
CA ASP A 83 0.69 -17.36 -16.73
C ASP A 83 2.00 -17.19 -15.94
N LEU A 84 2.87 -18.19 -15.95
CA LEU A 84 4.10 -18.24 -15.15
C LEU A 84 5.31 -18.49 -16.06
N ASP A 85 6.10 -17.45 -16.29
CA ASP A 85 7.32 -17.49 -17.11
C ASP A 85 8.59 -17.40 -16.26
N ILE A 86 9.63 -18.15 -16.63
CA ILE A 86 10.98 -18.00 -16.05
C ILE A 86 11.68 -16.85 -16.78
N LEU A 87 11.81 -15.69 -16.12
CA LEU A 87 12.52 -14.53 -16.68
C LEU A 87 14.04 -14.72 -16.65
N LEU A 88 14.56 -15.14 -15.50
CA LEU A 88 15.99 -15.32 -15.19
C LEU A 88 16.18 -16.54 -14.31
N TYR A 89 17.35 -17.19 -14.41
CA TYR A 89 17.75 -18.30 -13.55
C TYR A 89 19.22 -18.13 -13.16
N GLY A 90 19.48 -17.62 -11.95
CA GLY A 90 20.82 -17.21 -11.54
C GLY A 90 21.44 -16.23 -12.55
N ASP A 91 22.63 -16.58 -13.04
CA ASP A 91 23.34 -15.89 -14.13
C ASP A 91 23.45 -16.78 -15.39
N GLN A 92 22.64 -17.83 -15.48
CA GLN A 92 22.71 -18.81 -16.57
C GLN A 92 22.10 -18.27 -17.86
N LYS A 93 22.70 -18.66 -18.98
CA LYS A 93 22.15 -18.53 -20.32
C LYS A 93 21.70 -19.89 -20.82
N ILE A 94 20.40 -20.06 -21.03
CA ILE A 94 19.79 -21.32 -21.43
C ILE A 94 19.04 -21.07 -22.73
N HIS A 95 19.24 -21.94 -23.72
CA HIS A 95 18.50 -21.88 -24.97
C HIS A 95 18.27 -23.30 -25.50
N ASN A 96 17.01 -23.73 -25.51
CA ASN A 96 16.54 -24.97 -26.12
C ASN A 96 15.08 -24.77 -26.60
N ASP A 97 14.51 -25.81 -27.23
CA ASP A 97 13.17 -25.74 -27.83
C ASP A 97 12.03 -25.43 -26.84
N ARG A 98 12.26 -25.65 -25.53
CA ARG A 98 11.26 -25.46 -24.46
C ARG A 98 11.51 -24.21 -23.61
N LEU A 99 12.76 -23.80 -23.44
CA LEU A 99 13.17 -22.76 -22.48
C LEU A 99 14.27 -21.87 -23.04
N SER A 100 14.06 -20.56 -22.93
CA SER A 100 15.08 -19.54 -23.18
C SER A 100 15.21 -18.62 -21.97
N VAL A 101 16.42 -18.53 -21.41
CA VAL A 101 16.78 -17.68 -20.26
C VAL A 101 18.04 -16.88 -20.60
N PRO A 102 18.06 -15.54 -20.45
CA PRO A 102 16.94 -14.67 -20.12
C PRO A 102 15.76 -14.81 -21.09
N HIS A 103 14.53 -14.63 -20.59
CA HIS A 103 13.33 -14.76 -21.42
C HIS A 103 13.34 -13.78 -22.60
N ILE A 104 13.05 -14.29 -23.80
CA ILE A 104 13.19 -13.56 -25.06
C ILE A 104 12.39 -12.24 -25.12
N GLY A 105 11.24 -12.22 -24.46
CA GLY A 105 10.32 -11.08 -24.47
C GLY A 105 10.65 -9.98 -23.46
N ILE A 106 11.67 -10.12 -22.60
CA ILE A 106 11.97 -9.12 -21.55
C ILE A 106 12.16 -7.74 -22.17
N ARG A 107 12.99 -7.63 -23.20
CA ARG A 107 13.42 -6.33 -23.77
C ARG A 107 12.33 -5.52 -24.44
N GLU A 108 11.23 -6.14 -24.82
CA GLU A 108 10.15 -5.51 -25.60
C GLU A 108 8.91 -5.21 -24.75
N ARG A 109 8.86 -5.72 -23.52
CA ARG A 109 7.66 -5.71 -22.68
C ARG A 109 7.89 -4.89 -21.43
N GLU A 110 7.40 -3.65 -21.43
CA GLU A 110 7.46 -2.79 -20.24
C GLU A 110 6.82 -3.46 -19.02
N PHE A 111 5.71 -4.18 -19.21
CA PHE A 111 5.03 -4.92 -18.16
C PHE A 111 5.82 -6.10 -17.57
N VAL A 112 6.96 -6.47 -18.17
CA VAL A 112 7.93 -7.43 -17.62
C VAL A 112 9.11 -6.69 -17.01
N LEU A 113 9.68 -5.72 -17.74
CA LEU A 113 10.85 -4.96 -17.29
C LEU A 113 10.57 -4.08 -16.08
N ARG A 114 9.39 -3.46 -15.98
CA ARG A 114 9.00 -2.60 -14.86
C ARG A 114 8.94 -3.39 -13.54
N PRO A 115 8.20 -4.51 -13.43
CA PRO A 115 8.31 -5.41 -12.28
C PRO A 115 9.72 -5.91 -11.97
N LEU A 116 10.49 -6.26 -13.01
CA LEU A 116 11.84 -6.78 -12.84
C LEU A 116 12.81 -5.73 -12.29
N ALA A 117 12.69 -4.48 -12.74
CA ALA A 117 13.47 -3.35 -12.26
C ALA A 117 13.13 -2.97 -10.81
N GLU A 118 11.92 -3.24 -10.32
CA GLU A 118 11.62 -3.08 -8.88
C GLU A 118 12.41 -4.06 -8.01
N LEU A 119 12.77 -5.23 -8.54
CA LEU A 119 13.48 -6.29 -7.82
C LEU A 119 15.01 -6.17 -7.95
N ILE A 120 15.50 -5.94 -9.16
CA ILE A 120 16.92 -6.01 -9.52
C ILE A 120 17.34 -4.88 -10.49
N PRO A 121 17.10 -3.59 -10.14
CA PRO A 121 17.34 -2.47 -11.06
C PRO A 121 18.78 -2.37 -11.54
N ASP A 122 19.71 -2.78 -10.68
CA ASP A 122 21.15 -2.66 -10.78
C ASP A 122 21.86 -3.95 -11.24
N LYS A 123 21.10 -4.99 -11.61
CA LYS A 123 21.67 -6.25 -12.15
C LYS A 123 21.80 -6.18 -13.67
N PRO A 124 22.92 -6.66 -14.27
CA PRO A 124 22.99 -6.85 -15.71
C PRO A 124 22.06 -7.99 -16.16
N LEU A 125 21.31 -7.77 -17.25
CA LEU A 125 20.41 -8.79 -17.79
C LEU A 125 21.16 -9.90 -18.55
N TYR A 126 22.28 -9.55 -19.18
CA TYR A 126 23.08 -10.45 -19.99
C TYR A 126 24.55 -10.41 -19.53
N PRO A 127 25.17 -11.56 -19.20
CA PRO A 127 26.58 -11.62 -18.80
C PRO A 127 27.54 -11.01 -19.83
N GLU A 128 27.20 -11.06 -21.12
CA GLU A 128 27.98 -10.45 -22.21
C GLU A 128 27.91 -8.91 -22.26
N LYS A 129 27.00 -8.29 -21.51
CA LYS A 129 26.83 -6.83 -21.41
C LYS A 129 26.75 -6.40 -19.94
N PRO A 130 27.81 -6.62 -19.13
CA PRO A 130 27.78 -6.37 -17.70
C PRO A 130 27.57 -4.89 -17.34
N TRP A 131 27.84 -3.98 -18.28
CA TRP A 131 27.64 -2.53 -18.10
C TRP A 131 26.19 -2.07 -18.35
N LYS A 132 25.29 -2.95 -18.85
CA LYS A 132 23.91 -2.58 -19.17
C LYS A 132 22.93 -3.26 -18.21
N LEU A 133 22.35 -2.47 -17.33
CA LEU A 133 21.54 -2.91 -16.20
C LEU A 133 20.06 -3.05 -16.61
N VAL A 134 19.27 -3.79 -15.82
CA VAL A 134 17.82 -3.93 -16.04
C VAL A 134 17.14 -2.56 -16.13
N GLN A 135 17.53 -1.60 -15.27
CA GLN A 135 16.98 -0.24 -15.31
C GLN A 135 17.28 0.49 -16.64
N ASP A 136 18.43 0.24 -17.27
CA ASP A 136 18.78 0.88 -18.54
C ASP A 136 17.85 0.41 -19.66
N TYR A 137 17.53 -0.89 -19.71
CA TYR A 137 16.55 -1.42 -20.68
C TYR A 137 15.15 -0.81 -20.48
N LEU A 138 14.74 -0.59 -19.23
CA LEU A 138 13.47 0.05 -18.92
C LEU A 138 13.44 1.52 -19.33
N ASN A 139 14.54 2.23 -19.17
CA ASN A 139 14.67 3.64 -19.57
C ASN A 139 14.68 3.84 -21.10
N GLU A 140 15.04 2.80 -21.86
CA GLU A 140 15.01 2.80 -23.33
C GLU A 140 13.59 2.59 -23.91
N LEU A 141 12.65 2.07 -23.12
CA LEU A 141 11.27 1.88 -23.56
C LEU A 141 10.47 3.19 -23.52
N PRO A 142 9.51 3.38 -24.44
CA PRO A 142 8.56 4.48 -24.33
C PRO A 142 7.75 4.32 -23.04
N LEU A 143 7.43 5.43 -22.39
CA LEU A 143 6.57 5.42 -21.19
C LEU A 143 5.13 5.03 -21.57
N ASP A 144 4.62 3.93 -21.02
CA ASP A 144 3.19 3.65 -21.06
C ASP A 144 2.46 4.38 -19.90
N GLU A 145 1.80 5.49 -20.23
CA GLU A 145 1.00 6.27 -19.27
C GLU A 145 -0.20 5.50 -18.70
N ASN A 146 -0.57 4.35 -19.30
CA ASN A 146 -1.64 3.50 -18.80
C ASN A 146 -1.15 2.50 -17.75
N LEU A 147 0.16 2.36 -17.56
CA LEU A 147 0.75 1.43 -16.62
C LEU A 147 0.66 1.98 -15.19
N SER A 148 0.00 1.25 -14.30
CA SER A 148 -0.13 1.64 -12.90
C SER A 148 0.05 0.46 -11.97
N PRO A 149 0.74 0.64 -10.83
CA PRO A 149 0.74 -0.37 -9.79
C PRO A 149 -0.68 -0.44 -9.20
N LEU A 150 -1.09 -1.64 -8.80
CA LEU A 150 -2.38 -1.95 -8.22
C LEU A 150 -2.22 -2.45 -6.79
N ILE A 151 -3.08 -1.94 -5.90
CA ILE A 151 -3.09 -2.31 -4.49
C ILE A 151 -4.52 -2.64 -4.08
N PRO A 152 -4.83 -3.91 -3.76
CA PRO A 152 -6.15 -4.31 -3.31
C PRO A 152 -6.42 -3.72 -1.92
N LEU A 153 -7.52 -2.98 -1.74
CA LEU A 153 -7.89 -2.42 -0.43
C LEU A 153 -8.86 -3.32 0.34
N SER A 154 -9.81 -3.94 -0.36
CA SER A 154 -10.80 -4.87 0.17
C SER A 154 -11.33 -5.73 -1.00
N PRO A 155 -11.82 -6.96 -0.77
CA PRO A 155 -12.38 -7.81 -1.83
C PRO A 155 -13.57 -7.20 -2.59
N THR A 156 -14.26 -6.22 -2.01
CA THR A 156 -15.44 -5.58 -2.61
C THR A 156 -15.14 -4.24 -3.29
N MET A 157 -13.88 -3.82 -3.32
CA MET A 157 -13.46 -2.53 -3.86
C MET A 157 -12.54 -2.72 -5.05
N GLU A 158 -12.65 -1.80 -6.02
CA GLU A 158 -11.64 -1.67 -7.05
C GLU A 158 -10.26 -1.41 -6.42
N PRO A 159 -9.19 -2.05 -6.92
CA PRO A 159 -7.85 -1.82 -6.43
C PRO A 159 -7.42 -0.38 -6.68
N MET A 160 -6.66 0.16 -5.74
CA MET A 160 -6.04 1.48 -5.88
C MET A 160 -4.97 1.45 -6.96
N SER A 161 -4.98 2.43 -7.86
CA SER A 161 -4.06 2.54 -9.00
C SER A 161 -3.21 3.82 -8.93
N SER A 162 -2.06 3.78 -8.24
CA SER A 162 -1.31 4.99 -7.83
C SER A 162 -0.71 5.84 -8.94
N PHE A 163 -0.51 5.32 -10.15
CA PHE A 163 0.07 6.10 -11.27
C PHE A 163 -0.96 6.52 -12.31
N LYS A 164 -2.18 5.97 -12.24
CA LYS A 164 -3.27 6.39 -13.13
C LYS A 164 -3.56 7.88 -12.94
N ALA A 165 -3.49 8.66 -14.03
CA ALA A 165 -3.70 10.10 -13.99
C ALA A 165 -5.12 10.51 -13.55
N THR A 166 -6.09 9.61 -13.74
CA THR A 166 -7.52 9.79 -13.40
C THR A 166 -7.91 9.14 -12.06
N ARG A 167 -6.94 8.68 -11.26
CA ARG A 167 -7.22 8.05 -9.97
C ARG A 167 -7.86 9.03 -8.99
N ARG A 168 -8.64 8.52 -8.05
CA ARG A 168 -9.24 9.31 -6.97
C ARG A 168 -8.44 9.15 -5.69
N THR A 169 -8.39 10.19 -4.86
CA THR A 169 -7.81 10.12 -3.53
C THR A 169 -8.79 9.39 -2.61
N HIS A 170 -8.33 8.34 -1.93
CA HIS A 170 -9.11 7.68 -0.90
C HIS A 170 -9.13 8.51 0.39
N VAL A 171 -10.32 8.69 0.96
CA VAL A 171 -10.49 9.37 2.25
C VAL A 171 -10.60 8.30 3.32
N MET A 172 -9.60 8.26 4.21
CA MET A 172 -9.58 7.40 5.39
C MET A 172 -10.11 8.18 6.60
N GLY A 173 -11.34 7.87 7.00
CA GLY A 173 -12.00 8.50 8.15
C GLY A 173 -11.57 7.86 9.47
N ILE A 174 -11.10 8.67 10.41
CA ILE A 174 -10.66 8.20 11.74
C ILE A 174 -11.88 7.86 12.60
N LEU A 175 -11.93 6.63 13.11
CA LEU A 175 -12.94 6.12 14.02
C LEU A 175 -12.30 5.63 15.32
N ASN A 176 -11.97 6.59 16.20
CA ASN A 176 -11.50 6.27 17.54
C ASN A 176 -12.65 5.72 18.39
N VAL A 177 -12.36 4.60 19.07
CA VAL A 177 -13.27 3.89 19.99
C VAL A 177 -12.70 3.82 21.43
N THR A 178 -11.81 4.75 21.78
CA THR A 178 -11.21 4.91 23.12
C THR A 178 -12.13 5.71 24.04
N PRO A 179 -12.29 5.39 25.34
CA PRO A 179 -13.12 6.17 26.28
C PRO A 179 -12.81 7.67 26.33
N ASP A 180 -11.57 8.09 26.11
CA ASP A 180 -11.19 9.51 26.07
C ASP A 180 -11.73 10.26 24.83
N SER A 181 -12.06 9.55 23.75
CA SER A 181 -12.84 10.17 22.67
C SER A 181 -14.29 10.50 23.08
N PHE A 182 -14.71 10.09 24.30
CA PHE A 182 -16.03 10.30 24.88
C PHE A 182 -16.05 11.49 25.84
N SER A 183 -14.89 12.10 26.14
CA SER A 183 -14.78 13.27 27.04
C SER A 183 -14.80 14.63 26.32
N ASP A 184 -14.76 14.69 24.99
CA ASP A 184 -14.92 15.91 24.17
C ASP A 184 -16.40 16.41 24.07
N GLY A 185 -17.19 16.26 25.14
CA GLY A 185 -18.52 16.89 25.25
C GLY A 185 -19.74 16.03 24.86
N GLY A 186 -19.80 14.76 25.27
CA GLY A 186 -21.07 14.03 25.42
C GLY A 186 -21.70 13.38 24.18
N VAL A 187 -21.02 13.34 23.03
CA VAL A 187 -21.58 12.84 21.75
C VAL A 187 -21.12 11.42 21.38
N ASN A 188 -20.06 10.91 22.00
CA ASN A 188 -19.52 9.59 21.69
C ASN A 188 -19.95 8.62 22.77
N THR A 189 -20.75 7.61 22.39
CA THR A 189 -21.15 6.44 23.17
C THR A 189 -21.13 5.26 22.19
N ILE A 190 -21.07 4.00 22.66
CA ILE A 190 -21.20 2.84 21.75
C ILE A 190 -22.50 2.93 20.95
N SER A 191 -23.56 3.50 21.53
CA SER A 191 -24.84 3.75 20.87
C SER A 191 -24.79 4.78 19.74
N SER A 192 -23.82 5.71 19.72
CA SER A 192 -23.65 6.67 18.60
C SER A 192 -22.74 6.16 17.48
N LEU A 193 -22.12 4.99 17.65
CA LEU A 193 -21.20 4.40 16.68
C LEU A 193 -21.83 4.15 15.29
N PRO A 194 -23.03 3.56 15.15
CA PRO A 194 -23.65 3.35 13.84
C PRO A 194 -23.91 4.66 13.08
N ALA A 195 -24.36 5.71 13.79
CA ALA A 195 -24.59 7.02 13.20
C ALA A 195 -23.29 7.68 12.71
N ARG A 196 -22.20 7.55 13.47
CA ARG A 196 -20.87 8.03 13.06
C ARG A 196 -20.35 7.30 11.83
N ILE A 197 -20.48 5.98 11.79
CA ILE A 197 -20.11 5.14 10.63
C ILE A 197 -20.90 5.60 9.39
N SER A 198 -22.24 5.64 9.50
CA SER A 198 -23.13 6.08 8.42
C SER A 198 -22.75 7.47 7.91
N SER A 199 -22.54 8.41 8.84
CA SER A 199 -22.16 9.79 8.51
C SER A 199 -20.81 9.87 7.81
N ALA A 200 -19.82 9.10 8.23
CA ALA A 200 -18.50 9.09 7.61
C ALA A 200 -18.57 8.54 6.17
N ILE A 201 -19.27 7.43 5.97
CA ILE A 201 -19.46 6.81 4.64
C ILE A 201 -20.23 7.78 3.72
N ALA A 202 -21.36 8.31 4.18
CA ALA A 202 -22.15 9.28 3.42
C ALA A 202 -21.38 10.57 3.10
N SER A 203 -20.41 10.93 3.94
CA SER A 203 -19.54 12.08 3.74
C SER A 203 -18.38 11.82 2.77
N GLY A 204 -18.21 10.59 2.29
CA GLY A 204 -17.21 10.22 1.30
C GLY A 204 -15.99 9.46 1.82
N ALA A 205 -16.02 8.92 3.04
CA ALA A 205 -14.99 7.99 3.49
C ALA A 205 -15.07 6.70 2.65
N THR A 206 -13.95 6.30 2.06
CA THR A 206 -13.80 5.01 1.37
C THR A 206 -13.07 3.98 2.24
N ILE A 207 -12.40 4.46 3.30
CA ILE A 207 -11.73 3.63 4.30
C ILE A 207 -12.13 4.16 5.68
N LEU A 208 -12.49 3.27 6.60
CA LEU A 208 -12.71 3.60 8.01
C LEU A 208 -11.58 3.02 8.84
N ASP A 209 -10.87 3.87 9.58
CA ASP A 209 -9.71 3.47 10.38
C ASP A 209 -10.08 3.41 11.85
N VAL A 210 -10.23 2.19 12.36
CA VAL A 210 -10.70 1.88 13.71
C VAL A 210 -9.51 1.84 14.66
N GLY A 211 -9.53 2.67 15.71
CA GLY A 211 -8.45 2.75 16.70
C GLY A 211 -8.94 2.50 18.13
N GLY A 212 -8.40 1.47 18.78
CA GLY A 212 -8.72 1.10 20.17
C GLY A 212 -7.74 1.62 21.23
N GLN A 213 -6.55 2.03 20.78
CA GLN A 213 -5.47 2.61 21.58
C GLN A 213 -5.07 3.97 21.00
N SER A 214 -4.92 4.98 21.86
CA SER A 214 -4.37 6.26 21.43
C SER A 214 -2.86 6.16 21.24
N THR A 215 -2.37 6.64 20.10
CA THR A 215 -0.94 6.78 19.78
C THR A 215 -0.41 8.20 20.07
N ALA A 216 -1.22 9.05 20.70
CA ALA A 216 -0.80 10.39 21.11
C ALA A 216 0.21 10.33 22.28
N PRO A 217 1.17 11.28 22.36
CA PRO A 217 2.09 11.35 23.49
C PRO A 217 1.35 11.48 24.83
N GLY A 218 1.74 10.68 25.82
CA GLY A 218 1.25 10.77 27.20
C GLY A 218 -0.08 10.09 27.48
N THR A 219 -0.69 9.40 26.50
CA THR A 219 -1.90 8.60 26.77
C THR A 219 -1.57 7.23 27.37
N PRO A 220 -2.28 6.78 28.41
CA PRO A 220 -2.07 5.45 28.99
C PRO A 220 -2.22 4.34 27.95
N GLU A 221 -1.38 3.30 28.06
CA GLU A 221 -1.55 2.09 27.29
C GLU A 221 -2.61 1.20 27.93
N VAL A 222 -3.46 0.61 27.09
CA VAL A 222 -4.39 -0.43 27.52
C VAL A 222 -3.82 -1.82 27.32
N THR A 223 -4.45 -2.81 27.94
CA THR A 223 -4.09 -4.20 27.68
C THR A 223 -4.51 -4.61 26.27
N THR A 224 -3.87 -5.64 25.72
CA THR A 224 -4.22 -6.17 24.40
C THR A 224 -5.68 -6.63 24.34
N ASP A 225 -6.17 -7.28 25.40
CA ASP A 225 -7.55 -7.76 25.48
C ASP A 225 -8.54 -6.59 25.54
N GLU A 226 -8.19 -5.51 26.22
CA GLU A 226 -9.01 -4.30 26.25
C GLU A 226 -9.07 -3.61 24.88
N GLU A 227 -7.94 -3.51 24.17
CA GLU A 227 -7.91 -2.98 22.80
C GLU A 227 -8.79 -3.83 21.86
N ILE A 228 -8.67 -5.16 21.92
CA ILE A 228 -9.52 -6.10 21.18
C ILE A 228 -11.01 -5.86 21.51
N ALA A 229 -11.36 -5.80 22.79
CA ALA A 229 -12.75 -5.59 23.23
C ALA A 229 -13.34 -4.26 22.73
N ARG A 230 -12.51 -3.23 22.50
CA ARG A 230 -12.94 -1.94 21.94
C ARG A 230 -13.14 -1.99 20.43
N VAL A 231 -12.24 -2.62 19.68
CA VAL A 231 -12.24 -2.54 18.20
C VAL A 231 -13.20 -3.54 17.56
N LEU A 232 -13.35 -4.74 18.11
CA LEU A 232 -14.19 -5.79 17.48
C LEU A 232 -15.66 -5.38 17.31
N PRO A 233 -16.33 -4.76 18.32
CA PRO A 233 -17.71 -4.30 18.13
C PRO A 233 -17.86 -3.30 16.99
N ALA A 234 -16.87 -2.43 16.78
CA ALA A 234 -16.89 -1.45 15.70
C ALA A 234 -16.73 -2.10 14.33
N ILE A 235 -15.81 -3.06 14.20
CA ILE A 235 -15.59 -3.80 12.95
C ILE A 235 -16.87 -4.59 12.58
N HIS A 236 -17.46 -5.31 13.54
CA HIS A 236 -18.72 -6.02 13.32
C HIS A 236 -19.87 -5.08 12.96
N ALA A 237 -19.99 -3.93 13.63
CA ALA A 237 -21.00 -2.93 13.30
C ALA A 237 -20.86 -2.44 11.86
N ILE A 238 -19.65 -2.07 11.42
CA ILE A 238 -19.41 -1.66 10.02
C ILE A 238 -19.82 -2.77 9.06
N ARG A 239 -19.40 -4.02 9.29
CA ARG A 239 -19.72 -5.15 8.39
C ARG A 239 -21.19 -5.55 8.37
N SER A 240 -21.92 -5.30 9.45
CA SER A 240 -23.36 -5.54 9.51
C SER A 240 -24.19 -4.55 8.69
N MET A 241 -23.64 -3.37 8.39
CA MET A 241 -24.33 -2.30 7.67
C MET A 241 -24.20 -2.50 6.15
N PRO A 242 -25.28 -2.32 5.35
CA PRO A 242 -25.22 -2.40 3.89
C PRO A 242 -24.16 -1.49 3.27
N GLU A 243 -24.10 -0.22 3.69
CA GLU A 243 -23.13 0.77 3.25
C GLU A 243 -21.69 0.44 3.68
N GLY A 244 -21.53 -0.33 4.76
CA GLY A 244 -20.23 -0.79 5.24
C GLY A 244 -19.58 -1.86 4.35
N LYS A 245 -20.33 -2.44 3.40
CA LYS A 245 -19.79 -3.39 2.40
C LYS A 245 -19.00 -2.70 1.29
N SER A 246 -19.22 -1.40 1.08
CA SER A 246 -18.55 -0.60 0.04
C SER A 246 -17.31 0.16 0.52
N VAL A 247 -16.89 -0.05 1.77
CA VAL A 247 -15.71 0.61 2.35
C VAL A 247 -14.74 -0.41 2.92
N ALA A 248 -13.45 -0.08 2.82
CA ALA A 248 -12.42 -0.86 3.49
C ALA A 248 -12.39 -0.52 4.99
N ILE A 249 -12.08 -1.50 5.81
CA ILE A 249 -11.87 -1.33 7.25
C ILE A 249 -10.37 -1.46 7.51
N SER A 250 -9.78 -0.39 8.04
CA SER A 250 -8.42 -0.35 8.54
C SER A 250 -8.43 -0.49 10.06
N ILE A 251 -7.51 -1.28 10.61
CA ILE A 251 -7.26 -1.36 12.06
C ILE A 251 -5.97 -0.60 12.40
N ASP A 252 -6.09 0.49 13.17
CA ASP A 252 -4.96 1.27 13.70
C ASP A 252 -4.42 0.59 14.96
N THR A 253 -3.41 -0.26 14.79
CA THR A 253 -2.79 -1.00 15.89
C THR A 253 -1.34 -1.35 15.60
N TYR A 254 -0.52 -1.36 16.65
CA TYR A 254 0.86 -1.82 16.62
C TYR A 254 1.03 -3.21 17.26
N ARG A 255 -0.06 -3.90 17.61
CA ARG A 255 -0.05 -5.21 18.27
C ARG A 255 -0.52 -6.32 17.33
N ALA A 256 0.30 -7.35 17.17
CA ALA A 256 0.03 -8.46 16.26
C ALA A 256 -1.28 -9.20 16.62
N ALA A 257 -1.53 -9.40 17.91
CA ALA A 257 -2.74 -10.09 18.38
C ALA A 257 -4.03 -9.29 18.07
N VAL A 258 -3.98 -7.96 18.17
CA VAL A 258 -5.12 -7.09 17.83
C VAL A 258 -5.35 -7.12 16.32
N ALA A 259 -4.27 -6.99 15.53
CA ALA A 259 -4.34 -7.07 14.07
C ALA A 259 -4.97 -8.40 13.61
N GLU A 260 -4.55 -9.53 14.19
CA GLU A 260 -5.13 -10.83 13.86
C GLU A 260 -6.61 -10.95 14.23
N ALA A 261 -7.00 -10.48 15.43
CA ALA A 261 -8.40 -10.49 15.84
C ALA A 261 -9.26 -9.61 14.93
N ALA A 262 -8.77 -8.42 14.59
CA ALA A 262 -9.46 -7.47 13.72
C ALA A 262 -9.66 -7.99 12.30
N VAL A 263 -8.62 -8.57 11.68
CA VAL A 263 -8.72 -9.17 10.34
C VAL A 263 -9.69 -10.35 10.34
N LYS A 264 -9.65 -11.20 11.37
CA LYS A 264 -10.63 -12.29 11.53
C LYS A 264 -12.08 -11.79 11.66
N ALA A 265 -12.28 -10.63 12.26
CA ALA A 265 -13.60 -9.99 12.37
C ALA A 265 -14.03 -9.24 11.10
N GLY A 266 -13.14 -9.11 10.10
CA GLY A 266 -13.44 -8.52 8.79
C GLY A 266 -12.74 -7.20 8.49
N ALA A 267 -11.67 -6.82 9.21
CA ALA A 267 -10.79 -5.74 8.76
C ALA A 267 -9.99 -6.15 7.50
N ASP A 268 -9.77 -5.22 6.57
CA ASP A 268 -9.04 -5.45 5.31
C ASP A 268 -7.61 -4.91 5.32
N ILE A 269 -7.32 -3.92 6.17
CA ILE A 269 -6.05 -3.20 6.21
C ILE A 269 -5.51 -3.19 7.64
N ILE A 270 -4.22 -3.49 7.83
CA ILE A 270 -3.52 -3.26 9.09
C ILE A 270 -2.73 -1.96 8.98
N ASN A 271 -3.07 -0.96 9.78
CA ASN A 271 -2.37 0.32 9.83
C ASN A 271 -1.47 0.36 11.07
N ASP A 272 -0.16 0.18 10.87
CA ASP A 272 0.82 0.13 11.95
C ASP A 272 1.75 1.35 11.92
N VAL A 273 1.57 2.22 12.92
CA VAL A 273 2.39 3.41 13.15
C VAL A 273 3.88 3.10 13.38
N SER A 274 4.20 1.88 13.80
CA SER A 274 5.56 1.42 14.07
C SER A 274 6.18 0.66 12.91
N ALA A 275 5.41 0.39 11.84
CA ALA A 275 5.80 -0.47 10.74
C ALA A 275 6.40 -1.82 11.19
N GLY A 276 5.89 -2.42 12.27
CA GLY A 276 6.34 -3.68 12.86
C GLY A 276 7.50 -3.56 13.85
N GLN A 277 7.81 -2.36 14.36
CA GLN A 277 8.90 -2.16 15.32
C GLN A 277 8.47 -2.30 16.79
N MET A 278 7.18 -2.11 17.11
CA MET A 278 6.69 -2.20 18.49
C MET A 278 6.25 -3.61 18.91
N ASP A 279 5.96 -4.49 17.96
CA ASP A 279 5.66 -5.90 18.22
C ASP A 279 6.48 -6.79 17.26
N PRO A 280 7.40 -7.62 17.79
CA PRO A 280 8.28 -8.45 16.96
C PRO A 280 7.54 -9.52 16.14
N LYS A 281 6.27 -9.81 16.46
CA LYS A 281 5.42 -10.77 15.71
C LYS A 281 4.59 -10.09 14.61
N MET A 282 4.61 -8.77 14.52
CA MET A 282 3.70 -8.02 13.66
C MET A 282 3.92 -8.33 12.17
N LEU A 283 5.17 -8.30 11.70
CA LEU A 283 5.46 -8.52 10.27
C LEU A 283 5.10 -9.94 9.83
N GLN A 284 5.40 -10.97 10.65
CA GLN A 284 5.01 -12.35 10.32
C GLN A 284 3.48 -12.52 10.37
N THR A 285 2.81 -11.79 11.27
CA THR A 285 1.34 -11.79 11.34
C THR A 285 0.73 -11.15 10.10
N MET A 286 1.21 -9.99 9.69
CA MET A 286 0.83 -9.32 8.44
C MET A 286 1.03 -10.22 7.22
N ALA A 287 2.20 -10.86 7.09
CA ALA A 287 2.51 -11.76 5.98
C ALA A 287 1.54 -12.96 5.92
N ARG A 288 1.27 -13.59 7.07
CA ARG A 288 0.34 -14.73 7.15
C ARG A 288 -1.11 -14.33 6.86
N LEU A 289 -1.54 -13.15 7.32
CA LEU A 289 -2.90 -12.65 7.08
C LEU A 289 -3.10 -12.25 5.62
N GLY A 290 -2.04 -11.83 4.92
CA GLY A 290 -2.06 -11.53 3.50
C GLY A 290 -2.96 -10.35 3.11
N CYS A 291 -3.35 -9.53 4.09
CA CYS A 291 -4.13 -8.31 3.88
C CYS A 291 -3.21 -7.13 3.54
N THR A 292 -3.80 -6.00 3.16
CA THR A 292 -3.02 -4.79 2.87
C THR A 292 -2.52 -4.17 4.18
N VAL A 293 -1.34 -3.55 4.15
CA VAL A 293 -0.68 -3.00 5.34
C VAL A 293 -0.23 -1.57 5.08
N CYS A 294 -0.42 -0.69 6.04
CA CYS A 294 0.20 0.64 6.06
C CYS A 294 1.41 0.60 7.00
N LEU A 295 2.59 0.88 6.46
CA LEU A 295 3.85 0.99 7.18
C LEU A 295 4.20 2.47 7.33
N MET A 296 4.04 3.00 8.54
CA MET A 296 4.37 4.39 8.83
C MET A 296 5.81 4.53 9.34
N HIS A 297 6.45 5.64 8.97
CA HIS A 297 7.71 6.03 9.60
C HIS A 297 7.48 6.61 11.00
N MET A 298 8.05 5.99 12.03
CA MET A 298 8.33 6.63 13.32
C MET A 298 9.70 6.22 13.87
N ARG A 299 10.16 6.91 14.93
CA ARG A 299 11.31 6.50 15.74
C ARG A 299 10.91 6.46 17.20
N GLY A 300 11.39 5.45 17.93
CA GLY A 300 11.12 5.30 19.37
C GLY A 300 9.71 4.81 19.65
N THR A 301 9.06 5.40 20.64
CA THR A 301 7.67 5.11 21.06
C THR A 301 6.88 6.40 21.18
N PRO A 302 5.54 6.39 21.35
CA PRO A 302 4.78 7.60 21.62
C PRO A 302 5.33 8.45 22.77
N ALA A 303 5.97 7.81 23.76
CA ALA A 303 6.59 8.48 24.91
C ALA A 303 7.96 9.11 24.59
N THR A 304 8.75 8.54 23.66
CA THR A 304 10.15 8.97 23.41
C THR A 304 10.35 9.68 22.07
N MET A 305 9.42 9.55 21.13
CA MET A 305 9.61 9.98 19.74
C MET A 305 9.95 11.46 19.58
N GLN A 306 9.46 12.33 20.47
CA GLN A 306 9.72 13.77 20.39
C GLN A 306 11.19 14.14 20.64
N ASN A 307 11.99 13.23 21.21
CA ASN A 307 13.42 13.41 21.41
C ASN A 307 14.26 12.82 20.27
N MET A 308 13.63 12.18 19.27
CA MET A 308 14.31 11.44 18.19
C MET A 308 14.20 12.14 16.84
N THR A 309 14.25 13.48 16.83
CA THR A 309 14.01 14.32 15.65
C THR A 309 15.26 14.70 14.86
N ASP A 310 16.43 14.14 15.18
CA ASP A 310 17.68 14.45 14.47
C ASP A 310 17.84 13.58 13.22
N TYR A 311 17.76 14.20 12.05
CA TYR A 311 17.98 13.57 10.74
C TYR A 311 19.21 14.13 10.01
N THR A 312 20.09 14.86 10.72
CA THR A 312 21.25 15.54 10.11
C THR A 312 22.18 14.57 9.40
N VAL A 313 22.51 13.45 10.05
CA VAL A 313 23.36 12.38 9.50
C VAL A 313 22.77 11.70 8.26
N SER A 314 21.47 11.83 8.02
CA SER A 314 20.77 11.25 6.86
C SER A 314 20.51 12.26 5.74
N GLY A 315 21.19 13.41 5.75
CA GLY A 315 20.98 14.47 4.75
C GLY A 315 19.67 15.24 4.94
N GLY A 316 19.08 15.21 6.14
CA GLY A 316 17.82 15.87 6.47
C GLY A 316 16.62 14.93 6.53
N VAL A 317 15.46 15.49 6.89
CA VAL A 317 14.25 14.69 7.18
C VAL A 317 13.79 13.83 6.01
N VAL A 318 13.91 14.32 4.77
CA VAL A 318 13.46 13.57 3.58
C VAL A 318 14.33 12.33 3.38
N GLY A 319 15.66 12.48 3.34
CA GLY A 319 16.59 11.35 3.16
C GLY A 319 16.56 10.36 4.32
N GLY A 320 16.41 10.85 5.56
CA GLY A 320 16.27 9.99 6.74
C GLY A 320 14.98 9.18 6.74
N VAL A 321 13.84 9.83 6.49
CA VAL A 321 12.55 9.13 6.38
C VAL A 321 12.56 8.12 5.24
N ALA A 322 13.14 8.50 4.09
CA ALA A 322 13.23 7.61 2.94
C ALA A 322 14.06 6.36 3.24
N SER A 323 15.27 6.54 3.78
CA SER A 323 16.18 5.44 4.09
C SER A 323 15.60 4.47 5.11
N GLU A 324 14.93 4.99 6.15
CA GLU A 324 14.29 4.17 7.18
C GLU A 324 13.06 3.43 6.64
N LEU A 325 12.23 4.07 5.81
CA LEU A 325 11.12 3.38 5.14
C LEU A 325 11.60 2.30 4.17
N VAL A 326 12.68 2.53 3.41
CA VAL A 326 13.28 1.49 2.56
C VAL A 326 13.68 0.27 3.40
N ALA A 327 14.28 0.49 4.57
CA ALA A 327 14.62 -0.59 5.48
C ALA A 327 13.38 -1.34 6.01
N ARG A 328 12.28 -0.62 6.30
CA ARG A 328 11.01 -1.25 6.71
C ARG A 328 10.36 -2.04 5.59
N VAL A 329 10.38 -1.56 4.35
CA VAL A 329 9.88 -2.30 3.18
C VAL A 329 10.66 -3.60 3.00
N ARG A 330 12.00 -3.56 3.11
CA ARG A 330 12.84 -4.78 3.04
C ARG A 330 12.49 -5.77 4.13
N ALA A 331 12.37 -5.32 5.39
CA ALA A 331 11.99 -6.18 6.50
C ALA A 331 10.59 -6.81 6.32
N ALA A 332 9.65 -6.05 5.74
CA ALA A 332 8.31 -6.55 5.40
C ALA A 332 8.37 -7.62 4.30
N GLU A 333 9.11 -7.38 3.23
CA GLU A 333 9.33 -8.34 2.14
C GLU A 333 10.00 -9.63 2.66
N GLU A 334 11.05 -9.52 3.49
CA GLU A 334 11.73 -10.65 4.13
C GLU A 334 10.82 -11.48 5.04
N ALA A 335 9.84 -10.84 5.69
CA ALA A 335 8.82 -11.52 6.48
C ALA A 335 7.75 -12.23 5.62
N GLY A 336 7.75 -12.01 4.29
CA GLY A 336 6.81 -12.59 3.34
C GLY A 336 5.66 -11.66 2.92
N ILE A 337 5.67 -10.40 3.33
CA ILE A 337 4.65 -9.43 2.89
C ILE A 337 4.90 -9.10 1.42
N ARG A 338 3.89 -9.32 0.59
CA ARG A 338 3.96 -9.02 -0.85
C ARG A 338 4.00 -7.51 -1.06
N ARG A 339 4.85 -7.02 -1.96
CA ARG A 339 5.00 -5.58 -2.23
C ARG A 339 3.69 -4.90 -2.66
N TRP A 340 2.84 -5.60 -3.41
CA TRP A 340 1.50 -5.13 -3.79
C TRP A 340 0.50 -5.01 -2.62
N ARG A 341 0.90 -5.35 -1.39
CA ARG A 341 0.11 -5.16 -0.16
C ARG A 341 0.59 -3.99 0.69
N ILE A 342 1.66 -3.28 0.30
CA ILE A 342 2.29 -2.27 1.15
C ILE A 342 1.82 -0.86 0.75
N ILE A 343 1.38 -0.09 1.75
CA ILE A 343 1.16 1.36 1.70
C ILE A 343 2.14 2.03 2.65
N LEU A 344 2.72 3.17 2.26
CA LEU A 344 3.66 3.91 3.10
C LEU A 344 3.03 5.17 3.70
N ASP A 345 3.43 5.54 4.92
CA ASP A 345 3.08 6.82 5.53
C ASP A 345 4.36 7.54 6.03
N PRO A 346 4.60 8.82 5.67
CA PRO A 346 5.76 9.59 6.13
C PRO A 346 5.77 9.86 7.65
N GLY A 347 4.67 9.59 8.35
CA GLY A 347 4.50 9.74 9.78
C GLY A 347 4.58 11.19 10.23
N LEU A 348 3.70 12.04 9.70
CA LEU A 348 3.63 13.44 10.11
C LEU A 348 3.25 13.56 11.60
N GLY A 349 4.06 14.31 12.35
CA GLY A 349 3.97 14.48 13.80
C GLY A 349 4.67 13.39 14.62
N PHE A 350 5.26 12.37 13.98
CA PHE A 350 5.98 11.30 14.66
C PHE A 350 7.50 11.46 14.46
N ALA A 351 8.21 11.69 15.57
CA ALA A 351 9.64 11.97 15.59
C ALA A 351 10.10 13.07 14.62
N LYS A 352 9.31 14.15 14.50
CA LYS A 352 9.58 15.27 13.59
C LYS A 352 9.22 16.61 14.23
N THR A 353 10.10 17.59 14.12
CA THR A 353 9.81 18.97 14.51
C THR A 353 8.75 19.59 13.58
N PRO A 354 8.06 20.68 13.98
CA PRO A 354 7.09 21.35 13.10
C PRO A 354 7.66 21.75 11.74
N ARG A 355 8.90 22.26 11.68
CA ARG A 355 9.57 22.63 10.42
C ARG A 355 9.86 21.39 9.55
N GLN A 356 10.26 20.29 10.16
CA GLN A 356 10.49 19.03 9.47
C GLN A 356 9.19 18.46 8.88
N ASN A 357 8.06 18.54 9.60
CA ASN A 357 6.76 18.13 9.07
C ASN A 357 6.36 18.93 7.83
N ILE A 358 6.54 20.25 7.85
CA ILE A 358 6.25 21.12 6.70
C ILE A 358 7.17 20.79 5.52
N ARG A 359 8.49 20.64 5.76
CA ARG A 359 9.44 20.25 4.70
C ARG A 359 9.06 18.91 4.10
N LEU A 360 8.77 17.90 4.93
CA LEU A 360 8.43 16.56 4.46
C LEU A 360 7.14 16.55 3.62
N LEU A 361 6.12 17.30 4.03
CA LEU A 361 4.89 17.46 3.26
C LEU A 361 5.15 18.16 1.91
N GLY A 362 5.90 19.26 1.91
CA GLY A 362 6.28 19.97 0.68
C GLY A 362 7.24 19.18 -0.22
N ALA A 363 7.89 18.15 0.32
CA ALA A 363 8.81 17.26 -0.37
C ALA A 363 8.20 15.90 -0.72
N LEU A 364 6.88 15.71 -0.58
CA LEU A 364 6.30 14.37 -0.69
C LEU A 364 6.60 13.73 -2.05
N ASN A 365 6.58 14.49 -3.14
CA ASN A 365 6.95 13.96 -4.47
C ASN A 365 8.42 13.49 -4.54
N GLU A 366 9.33 14.21 -3.88
CA GLU A 366 10.76 13.84 -3.76
C GLU A 366 10.91 12.54 -2.97
N LEU A 367 10.20 12.42 -1.85
CA LEU A 367 10.18 11.21 -1.01
C LEU A 367 9.64 9.99 -1.79
N ARG A 368 8.54 10.16 -2.53
CA ARG A 368 7.92 9.09 -3.34
C ARG A 368 8.82 8.61 -4.48
N SER A 369 9.65 9.50 -5.00
CA SER A 369 10.58 9.20 -6.09
C SER A 369 11.88 8.58 -5.60
N TRP A 370 12.05 8.39 -4.29
CA TRP A 370 13.27 7.82 -3.73
C TRP A 370 13.47 6.36 -4.17
N PRO A 371 14.69 5.95 -4.55
CA PRO A 371 14.98 4.57 -4.95
C PRO A 371 14.52 3.54 -3.91
N GLY A 372 13.76 2.54 -4.35
CA GLY A 372 13.15 1.52 -3.49
C GLY A 372 11.74 1.86 -2.98
N LEU A 373 11.33 3.13 -3.02
CA LEU A 373 9.97 3.57 -2.65
C LEU A 373 9.06 3.84 -3.85
N VAL A 374 9.64 3.99 -5.04
CA VAL A 374 8.89 4.17 -6.30
C VAL A 374 7.87 3.03 -6.48
N GLY A 375 6.68 3.39 -6.94
CA GLY A 375 5.58 2.46 -7.20
C GLY A 375 4.70 2.16 -5.98
N LEU A 376 5.19 2.40 -4.76
CA LEU A 376 4.38 2.20 -3.56
C LEU A 376 3.37 3.35 -3.37
N PRO A 377 2.13 3.05 -2.96
CA PRO A 377 1.13 4.05 -2.63
C PRO A 377 1.43 4.74 -1.30
N TRP A 378 0.88 5.95 -1.14
CA TRP A 378 1.15 6.79 0.02
C TRP A 378 -0.10 7.22 0.77
N LEU A 379 -0.11 6.99 2.08
CA LEU A 379 -1.07 7.51 3.02
C LEU A 379 -0.47 8.72 3.74
N VAL A 380 -1.24 9.80 3.92
CA VAL A 380 -0.79 10.97 4.68
C VAL A 380 -1.82 11.38 5.74
N GLY A 381 -1.41 11.32 7.01
CA GLY A 381 -2.19 11.76 8.17
C GLY A 381 -1.75 13.12 8.74
N ALA A 382 -2.25 14.23 8.18
CA ALA A 382 -1.95 15.58 8.66
C ALA A 382 -3.03 16.19 9.58
N SER A 383 -4.20 15.55 9.70
CA SER A 383 -5.39 16.11 10.32
C SER A 383 -5.22 16.44 11.80
N ARG A 384 -5.57 17.69 12.16
CA ARG A 384 -5.53 18.25 13.53
C ARG A 384 -4.17 18.23 14.23
N LYS A 385 -3.06 17.93 13.52
CA LYS A 385 -1.71 17.80 14.09
C LYS A 385 -1.18 19.11 14.66
N GLY A 386 -0.29 19.02 15.67
CA GLY A 386 0.26 20.19 16.36
C GLY A 386 1.02 21.18 15.47
N PHE A 387 1.72 20.70 14.43
CA PHE A 387 2.42 21.58 13.49
C PHE A 387 1.46 22.47 12.68
N VAL A 388 0.23 21.99 12.42
CA VAL A 388 -0.83 22.77 11.76
C VAL A 388 -1.27 23.93 12.65
N GLY A 389 -1.49 23.66 13.93
CA GLY A 389 -1.83 24.69 14.91
C GLY A 389 -0.72 25.73 15.07
N ARG A 390 0.54 25.29 15.09
CA ARG A 390 1.70 26.19 15.17
C ARG A 390 1.84 27.09 13.94
N ALA A 391 1.58 26.55 12.74
CA ALA A 391 1.68 27.32 11.49
C ALA A 391 0.54 28.32 11.32
N THR A 392 -0.67 27.99 11.80
CA THR A 392 -1.89 28.79 11.61
C THR A 392 -2.25 29.68 12.80
N GLY A 393 -1.65 29.46 13.97
CA GLY A 393 -2.04 30.10 15.23
C GLY A 393 -3.26 29.47 15.90
N VAL A 394 -3.89 28.44 15.30
CA VAL A 394 -5.09 27.80 15.86
C VAL A 394 -4.74 26.83 16.99
N LYS A 395 -5.15 27.18 18.20
CA LYS A 395 -4.81 26.45 19.43
C LYS A 395 -5.55 25.12 19.55
N HIS A 396 -6.88 25.12 19.39
CA HIS A 396 -7.71 23.94 19.61
C HIS A 396 -7.63 22.97 18.41
N PRO A 397 -7.31 21.68 18.60
CA PRO A 397 -7.19 20.71 17.51
C PRO A 397 -8.42 20.62 16.61
N ALA A 398 -9.63 20.68 17.18
CA ALA A 398 -10.89 20.60 16.44
C ALA A 398 -11.12 21.78 15.48
N GLU A 399 -10.51 22.94 15.74
CA GLU A 399 -10.68 24.16 14.92
C GLU A 399 -9.66 24.24 13.78
N ARG A 400 -8.69 23.32 13.71
CA ARG A 400 -7.59 23.33 12.71
C ARG A 400 -8.01 22.91 11.31
N ILE A 401 -9.29 23.03 10.97
CA ILE A 401 -9.87 22.49 9.75
C ILE A 401 -9.28 23.10 8.48
N TRP A 402 -9.07 24.43 8.45
CA TRP A 402 -8.51 25.12 7.29
C TRP A 402 -7.02 24.84 7.08
N GLY A 403 -6.27 24.76 8.18
CA GLY A 403 -4.89 24.30 8.12
C GLY A 403 -4.79 22.83 7.67
N THR A 404 -5.74 22.00 8.07
CA THR A 404 -5.84 20.60 7.60
C THR A 404 -6.22 20.54 6.11
N ALA A 405 -7.13 21.40 5.64
CA ALA A 405 -7.48 21.48 4.23
C ALA A 405 -6.25 21.79 3.35
N ALA A 406 -5.43 22.76 3.79
CA ALA A 406 -4.19 23.11 3.10
C ALA A 406 -3.21 21.93 3.06
N THR A 407 -3.06 21.17 4.15
CA THR A 407 -2.15 20.02 4.18
C THR A 407 -2.66 18.84 3.37
N VAL A 408 -3.98 18.60 3.34
CA VAL A 408 -4.61 17.57 2.49
C VAL A 408 -4.41 17.90 1.01
N ALA A 409 -4.66 19.14 0.59
CA ALA A 409 -4.42 19.56 -0.78
C ALA A 409 -2.94 19.40 -1.18
N ALA A 410 -2.01 19.82 -0.32
CA ALA A 410 -0.58 19.66 -0.56
C ALA A 410 -0.15 18.18 -0.62
N ALA A 411 -0.72 17.31 0.22
CA ALA A 411 -0.46 15.87 0.18
C ALA A 411 -0.93 15.26 -1.15
N ILE A 412 -2.11 15.63 -1.63
CA ILE A 412 -2.66 15.15 -2.91
C ILE A 412 -1.85 15.66 -4.09
N GLN A 413 -1.40 16.93 -4.07
CA GLN A 413 -0.47 17.48 -5.04
C GLN A 413 0.87 16.71 -5.04
N GLY A 414 1.39 16.37 -3.87
CA GLY A 414 2.56 15.48 -3.72
C GLY A 414 2.28 14.03 -4.14
N GLY A 415 1.02 13.71 -4.42
CA GLY A 415 0.52 12.45 -4.94
C GLY A 415 0.28 11.36 -3.90
N ALA A 416 -0.07 11.75 -2.67
CA ALA A 416 -0.68 10.84 -1.69
C ALA A 416 -1.94 10.19 -2.29
N ASP A 417 -2.06 8.88 -2.16
CA ASP A 417 -3.22 8.12 -2.66
C ASP A 417 -4.32 8.00 -1.59
N VAL A 418 -3.95 8.09 -0.31
CA VAL A 418 -4.86 8.08 0.84
C VAL A 418 -4.60 9.28 1.73
N VAL A 419 -5.67 9.96 2.18
CA VAL A 419 -5.58 11.00 3.22
C VAL A 419 -6.35 10.58 4.46
N ARG A 420 -5.69 10.61 5.63
CA ARG A 420 -6.27 10.19 6.91
C ARG A 420 -6.76 11.40 7.71
N VAL A 421 -8.07 11.46 7.98
CA VAL A 421 -8.75 12.68 8.43
C VAL A 421 -9.82 12.45 9.50
N HIS A 422 -10.00 13.43 10.38
CA HIS A 422 -11.11 13.46 11.36
C HIS A 422 -12.38 14.03 10.72
N ASP A 423 -12.27 15.18 10.03
CA ASP A 423 -13.39 15.94 9.48
C ASP A 423 -13.72 15.47 8.05
N VAL A 424 -14.28 14.26 7.93
CA VAL A 424 -14.46 13.53 6.65
C VAL A 424 -15.21 14.38 5.63
N LYS A 425 -16.34 14.98 5.99
CA LYS A 425 -17.20 15.73 5.04
C LYS A 425 -16.43 16.85 4.34
N GLN A 426 -15.73 17.66 5.11
CA GLN A 426 -14.98 18.79 4.60
C GLN A 426 -13.73 18.33 3.84
N MET A 427 -13.02 17.33 4.37
CA MET A 427 -11.80 16.86 3.72
C MET A 427 -12.06 16.04 2.45
N ALA A 428 -13.22 15.38 2.33
CA ALA A 428 -13.65 14.75 1.09
C ALA A 428 -13.96 15.78 0.00
N GLN A 429 -14.51 16.95 0.35
CA GLN A 429 -14.69 18.05 -0.60
C GLN A 429 -13.35 18.62 -1.06
N VAL A 430 -12.41 18.83 -0.12
CA VAL A 430 -11.04 19.27 -0.44
C VAL A 430 -10.34 18.24 -1.32
N ALA A 431 -10.42 16.96 -0.98
CA ALA A 431 -9.79 15.89 -1.75
C ALA A 431 -10.35 15.81 -3.17
N ARG A 432 -11.67 15.94 -3.33
CA ARG A 432 -12.32 15.98 -4.64
C ARG A 432 -11.86 17.19 -5.46
N MET A 433 -11.80 18.38 -4.86
CA MET A 433 -11.31 19.58 -5.56
C MET A 433 -9.83 19.44 -5.92
N ALA A 434 -9.00 18.92 -5.02
CA ALA A 434 -7.59 18.64 -5.28
C ALA A 434 -7.40 17.62 -6.40
N ASP A 435 -8.20 16.57 -6.43
CA ASP A 435 -8.24 15.62 -7.54
C ASP A 435 -8.58 16.33 -8.85
N TRP A 436 -9.56 17.24 -8.91
CA TRP A 436 -9.84 18.02 -10.13
C TRP A 436 -8.66 18.90 -10.59
N ILE A 437 -7.84 19.41 -9.66
CA ILE A 437 -6.70 20.27 -9.98
C ILE A 437 -5.52 19.45 -10.52
N TRP A 438 -5.21 18.31 -9.88
CA TRP A 438 -3.96 17.57 -10.11
C TRP A 438 -4.13 16.20 -10.75
N ARG A 439 -5.37 15.74 -10.92
CA ARG A 439 -5.71 14.44 -11.50
C ARG A 439 -6.72 14.71 -12.61
N LEU A 440 -6.61 14.02 -13.74
CA LEU A 440 -7.45 14.24 -14.92
C LEU A 440 -8.88 13.68 -14.75
N VAL A 441 -9.44 13.77 -13.54
CA VAL A 441 -10.73 13.17 -13.18
C VAL A 441 -11.87 13.86 -13.96
N ASP A 442 -12.48 13.10 -14.88
CA ASP A 442 -13.76 13.41 -15.53
C ASP A 442 -13.86 14.68 -16.41
N SER A 443 -12.82 15.03 -17.19
CA SER A 443 -12.95 16.05 -18.27
C SER A 443 -13.94 15.67 -19.40
N LYS A 444 -14.50 14.45 -19.40
CA LYS A 444 -15.49 13.98 -20.38
C LYS A 444 -16.95 13.96 -19.87
N LYS A 445 -17.19 14.31 -18.59
CA LYS A 445 -18.54 14.39 -18.00
C LYS A 445 -18.97 15.83 -17.69
N GLU A 446 -18.43 16.81 -18.41
CA GLU A 446 -18.93 18.19 -18.39
C GLU A 446 -20.25 18.30 -19.16
N LYS A 447 -21.33 17.87 -18.51
CA LYS A 447 -22.64 18.49 -18.68
C LYS A 447 -23.06 18.94 -17.28
N ILE A 448 -22.69 20.18 -16.96
CA ILE A 448 -23.28 20.94 -15.85
C ILE A 448 -24.55 21.59 -16.38
#